data_AF-A0AAX6HES7-F1
#
_entry.id   AF-A0AAX6HES7-F1
#
_cell.length_a   1.000
_cell.length_b   1.000
_cell.length_c   1.000
_cell.angle_alpha   90.00
_cell.angle_beta   90.00
_cell.angle_gamma   90.00
#
_symmetry.space_group_name_H-M   'P 1'
#
loop_
_entity.id
_entity.type
_entity.pdbx_description
1 polymer ?
#
loop_
_entity_poly.entity_id
_entity_poly.type
_entity_poly.pdbx_seq_one_letter_code
_entity_poly.pdbx_strand_id
1 'polypeptide(L)'
;MATNPKGPPPEESSDPDDLLCSLSQPHPNPNPNPTPNHSPLLLQPRDDAGSRAERAWAHWEGLGAPRLIVAPMVDNSELPFRMLCRRYGAQAAYTPMLHARIFSENEKYRSMEFTTCKEDRPLFVQFCANDPGTLLEAAKVVEPYCDYVDINLGCPQRIARREIMELFSWITCLS
;
A
#
# COMPACT_ATOMS: atom_id res chain seq x y z
N MET A 1 34.61 48.62 9.08
CA MET A 1 34.41 48.23 7.66
C MET A 1 34.96 46.82 7.50
N ALA A 2 34.09 45.82 7.43
CA ALA A 2 34.45 44.45 7.08
C ALA A 2 33.60 44.06 5.88
N THR A 3 34.24 43.82 4.74
CA THR A 3 33.57 43.42 3.48
C THR A 3 33.39 41.91 3.45
N ASN A 4 32.16 41.45 3.28
CA ASN A 4 31.78 40.05 3.13
C ASN A 4 32.26 39.51 1.76
N PRO A 5 32.83 38.30 1.64
CA PRO A 5 33.18 37.75 0.34
C PRO A 5 31.92 37.36 -0.46
N LYS A 6 31.89 37.76 -1.74
CA LYS A 6 30.84 37.34 -2.69
C LYS A 6 30.94 35.83 -2.93
N GLY A 7 29.83 35.12 -2.78
CA GLY A 7 29.70 33.71 -3.17
C GLY A 7 29.86 33.51 -4.69
N PRO A 8 30.12 32.27 -5.14
CA PRO A 8 30.32 31.97 -6.55
C PRO A 8 29.03 32.17 -7.35
N PRO A 9 29.13 32.45 -8.66
CA PRO A 9 27.95 32.58 -9.54
C PRO A 9 27.23 31.23 -9.68
N PRO A 10 25.91 31.24 -9.95
CA PRO A 10 25.15 29.99 -10.12
C PRO A 10 25.62 29.25 -11.38
N GLU A 11 25.90 27.96 -11.25
CA GLU A 11 26.12 27.06 -12.39
C GLU A 11 24.77 26.82 -13.09
N GLU A 12 24.71 27.10 -14.40
CA GLU A 12 23.63 26.64 -15.26
C GLU A 12 23.79 25.13 -15.48
N SER A 13 22.92 24.33 -14.86
CA SER A 13 22.81 22.89 -15.16
C SER A 13 22.25 22.71 -16.56
N SER A 14 22.97 21.98 -17.41
CA SER A 14 22.57 21.59 -18.76
C SER A 14 21.91 20.21 -18.76
N ASP A 15 21.15 19.89 -17.71
CA ASP A 15 20.48 18.61 -17.56
C ASP A 15 19.08 18.69 -18.20
N PRO A 16 18.78 17.90 -19.25
CA PRO A 16 17.48 17.92 -19.92
C PRO A 16 16.29 17.59 -19.01
N ASP A 17 16.53 16.99 -17.83
CA ASP A 17 15.49 16.64 -16.86
C ASP A 17 14.99 17.84 -16.02
N ASP A 18 15.81 18.89 -15.85
CA ASP A 18 15.43 20.10 -15.07
C ASP A 18 14.39 20.96 -15.81
N LEU A 19 14.36 20.91 -17.14
CA LEU A 19 13.44 21.69 -17.98
C LEU A 19 11.99 21.19 -17.89
N LEU A 20 11.78 19.90 -17.60
CA LEU A 20 10.44 19.31 -17.47
C LEU A 20 9.66 19.83 -16.26
N CYS A 21 10.35 20.27 -15.21
CA CYS A 21 9.72 20.80 -14.00
C CYS A 21 9.21 22.25 -14.14
N SER A 22 9.62 22.97 -15.19
CA SER A 22 9.33 24.41 -15.34
C SER A 22 8.03 24.71 -16.12
N LEU A 23 7.44 23.71 -16.77
CA LEU A 23 6.27 23.89 -17.65
C LEU A 23 4.98 23.45 -16.95
N SER A 24 4.46 24.29 -16.06
CA SER A 24 3.11 24.14 -15.51
C SER A 24 2.08 24.82 -16.43
N GLN A 25 1.15 24.04 -17.00
CA GLN A 25 -0.06 24.56 -17.66
C GLN A 25 -1.26 24.41 -16.69
N PRO A 26 -2.17 25.40 -16.60
CA PRO A 26 -3.29 25.34 -15.67
C PRO A 26 -4.46 24.51 -16.24
N HIS A 27 -4.98 23.57 -15.46
CA HIS A 27 -6.21 22.83 -15.78
C HIS A 27 -7.41 23.31 -14.92
N PRO A 28 -8.63 23.28 -15.48
CA PRO A 28 -9.80 23.91 -14.88
C PRO A 28 -10.45 23.07 -13.77
N ASN A 29 -11.05 23.77 -12.82
CA ASN A 29 -11.77 23.27 -11.65
C ASN A 29 -13.01 22.42 -11.99
N PRO A 30 -13.26 21.31 -11.27
CA PRO A 30 -14.61 20.80 -11.07
C PRO A 30 -15.02 20.78 -9.59
N ASN A 31 -16.20 21.35 -9.31
CA ASN A 31 -16.91 21.34 -8.02
C ASN A 31 -17.98 20.19 -8.02
N PRO A 32 -18.72 19.91 -6.94
CA PRO A 32 -18.39 19.00 -5.82
C PRO A 32 -19.25 17.71 -5.76
N ASN A 33 -18.69 16.68 -5.09
CA ASN A 33 -19.30 15.54 -4.37
C ASN A 33 -20.50 14.74 -4.94
N PRO A 34 -20.39 13.40 -4.85
CA PRO A 34 -21.48 12.58 -4.31
C PRO A 34 -21.00 11.79 -3.06
N THR A 35 -21.83 11.79 -2.02
CA THR A 35 -21.64 11.03 -0.78
C THR A 35 -21.67 9.51 -1.03
N PRO A 36 -20.74 8.71 -0.48
CA PRO A 36 -20.85 7.25 -0.55
C PRO A 36 -21.84 6.76 0.50
N ASN A 37 -22.84 5.99 0.03
CA ASN A 37 -23.83 5.34 0.87
C ASN A 37 -23.21 4.09 1.50
N HIS A 38 -22.82 4.17 2.78
CA HIS A 38 -22.24 3.04 3.51
C HIS A 38 -23.34 2.09 3.99
N SER A 39 -23.76 1.16 3.13
CA SER A 39 -24.46 -0.04 3.59
C SER A 39 -23.43 -1.11 3.95
N PRO A 40 -23.49 -1.71 5.16
CA PRO A 40 -22.57 -2.78 5.54
C PRO A 40 -22.86 -4.00 4.66
N LEU A 41 -21.85 -4.46 3.92
CA LEU A 41 -21.91 -5.69 3.13
C LEU A 41 -22.10 -6.87 4.08
N LEU A 42 -23.36 -7.27 4.28
CA LEU A 42 -23.71 -8.57 4.84
C LEU A 42 -23.03 -9.64 3.96
N LEU A 43 -22.13 -10.43 4.55
CA LEU A 43 -21.53 -11.60 3.92
C LEU A 43 -22.67 -12.52 3.44
N GLN A 44 -22.92 -12.51 2.14
CA GLN A 44 -23.87 -13.43 1.50
C GLN A 44 -23.28 -14.86 1.48
N PRO A 45 -24.12 -15.89 1.25
CA PRO A 45 -23.75 -17.31 1.40
C PRO A 45 -22.48 -17.68 0.64
N ARG A 46 -21.79 -18.74 1.08
CA ARG A 46 -20.51 -19.21 0.51
C ARG A 46 -20.64 -19.49 -0.99
N ASP A 47 -20.37 -18.45 -1.75
CA ASP A 47 -20.16 -18.44 -3.18
C ASP A 47 -19.15 -19.53 -3.56
N ASP A 48 -19.42 -20.25 -4.65
CA ASP A 48 -18.48 -21.21 -5.19
C ASP A 48 -17.11 -20.54 -5.43
N ALA A 49 -16.03 -21.30 -5.32
CA ALA A 49 -14.68 -20.75 -5.43
C ALA A 49 -14.41 -20.08 -6.79
N GLY A 50 -15.12 -20.50 -7.85
CA GLY A 50 -15.02 -19.94 -9.19
C GLY A 50 -15.49 -18.49 -9.24
N SER A 51 -16.66 -18.20 -8.67
CA SER A 51 -17.23 -16.86 -8.62
C SER A 51 -16.42 -15.88 -7.77
N ARG A 52 -15.73 -16.36 -6.71
CA ARG A 52 -14.83 -15.52 -5.90
C ARG A 52 -13.58 -15.12 -6.68
N ALA A 53 -12.97 -16.08 -7.37
CA ALA A 53 -11.79 -15.83 -8.20
C ALA A 53 -12.11 -14.87 -9.36
N GLU A 54 -13.25 -15.06 -10.02
CA GLU A 54 -13.72 -14.17 -11.09
C GLU A 54 -13.93 -12.73 -10.60
N ARG A 55 -14.55 -12.54 -9.43
CA ARG A 55 -14.71 -11.20 -8.85
C ARG A 55 -13.38 -10.55 -8.51
N ALA A 56 -12.44 -11.30 -7.94
CA ALA A 56 -11.10 -10.79 -7.65
C ALA A 56 -10.36 -10.38 -8.92
N TRP A 57 -10.47 -11.19 -9.98
CA TRP A 57 -9.88 -10.89 -11.28
C TRP A 57 -10.49 -9.66 -11.95
N ALA A 58 -11.83 -9.56 -11.97
CA ALA A 58 -12.53 -8.39 -12.49
C ALA A 58 -12.15 -7.11 -11.71
N HIS A 59 -11.96 -7.21 -10.39
CA HIS A 59 -11.48 -6.09 -9.58
C HIS A 59 -10.04 -5.67 -9.97
N TRP A 60 -9.14 -6.65 -10.15
CA TRP A 60 -7.78 -6.41 -10.62
C TRP A 60 -7.73 -5.72 -11.99
N GLU A 61 -8.57 -6.15 -12.93
CA GLU A 61 -8.71 -5.50 -14.24
C GLU A 61 -9.27 -4.07 -14.10
N GLY A 62 -10.24 -3.87 -13.20
CA GLY A 62 -10.81 -2.55 -12.90
C GLY A 62 -9.81 -1.53 -12.34
N LEU A 63 -8.72 -1.99 -11.71
CA LEU A 63 -7.61 -1.15 -11.26
C LEU A 63 -6.59 -0.84 -12.36
N GLY A 64 -6.82 -1.30 -13.60
CA GLY A 64 -5.91 -1.13 -14.73
C GLY A 64 -4.81 -2.19 -14.81
N ALA A 65 -4.95 -3.32 -14.09
CA ALA A 65 -4.01 -4.45 -14.09
C ALA A 65 -2.53 -4.02 -13.93
N PRO A 66 -2.15 -3.42 -12.78
CA PRO A 66 -0.83 -2.82 -12.61
C PRO A 66 0.30 -3.85 -12.78
N ARG A 67 1.31 -3.49 -13.56
CA ARG A 67 2.49 -4.31 -13.87
C ARG A 67 3.75 -3.85 -13.13
N LEU A 68 3.85 -2.54 -12.84
CA LEU A 68 4.95 -1.95 -12.09
C LEU A 68 4.50 -1.72 -10.65
N ILE A 69 4.85 -2.65 -9.77
CA ILE A 69 4.43 -2.66 -8.37
C ILE A 69 5.65 -2.49 -7.46
N VAL A 70 5.61 -1.51 -6.56
CA VAL A 70 6.67 -1.34 -5.55
C VAL A 70 6.55 -2.47 -4.53
N ALA A 71 7.61 -3.26 -4.39
CA ALA A 71 7.67 -4.37 -3.46
C ALA A 71 7.68 -3.91 -1.99
N PRO A 72 7.20 -4.74 -1.04
CA PRO A 72 7.26 -4.44 0.38
C PRO A 72 8.71 -4.50 0.89
N MET A 73 9.20 -3.40 1.46
CA MET A 73 10.51 -3.31 2.10
C MET A 73 10.37 -2.63 3.47
N VAL A 74 10.85 -3.31 4.52
CA VAL A 74 10.90 -2.75 5.88
C VAL A 74 11.85 -1.55 5.91
N ASP A 75 11.46 -0.47 6.57
CA ASP A 75 12.19 0.81 6.68
C ASP A 75 12.43 1.56 5.35
N ASN A 76 11.78 1.15 4.27
CA ASN A 76 11.94 1.76 2.95
C ASN A 76 10.65 2.01 2.18
N SER A 77 9.55 1.31 2.49
CA SER A 77 8.31 1.41 1.72
C SER A 77 7.27 2.33 2.35
N GLU A 78 7.67 3.30 3.17
CA GLU A 78 6.78 4.30 3.78
C GLU A 78 6.17 5.22 2.74
N LEU A 79 5.13 5.98 3.13
CA LEU A 79 4.39 6.85 2.23
C LEU A 79 5.28 7.75 1.35
N PRO A 80 6.31 8.46 1.87
CA PRO A 80 7.15 9.31 1.03
C PRO A 80 7.86 8.55 -0.10
N PHE A 81 8.32 7.33 0.17
CA PHE A 81 8.98 6.48 -0.83
C PHE A 81 7.98 5.98 -1.88
N ARG A 82 6.80 5.51 -1.45
CA ARG A 82 5.75 5.07 -2.39
C ARG A 82 5.32 6.22 -3.30
N MET A 83 5.15 7.42 -2.75
CA MET A 83 4.83 8.61 -3.54
C MET A 83 5.94 8.98 -4.52
N LEU A 84 7.20 8.83 -4.13
CA LEU A 84 8.33 9.01 -5.04
C LEU A 84 8.28 8.00 -6.19
N CYS A 85 8.13 6.71 -5.91
CA CYS A 85 8.05 5.68 -6.94
C CYS A 85 6.86 5.89 -7.89
N ARG A 86 5.71 6.34 -7.38
CA ARG A 86 4.53 6.69 -8.20
C ARG A 86 4.85 7.81 -9.20
N ARG A 87 5.62 8.83 -8.80
CA ARG A 87 6.09 9.88 -9.72
C ARG A 87 6.99 9.34 -10.84
N TYR A 88 7.69 8.23 -10.59
CA TYR A 88 8.51 7.52 -11.59
C TYR A 88 7.77 6.39 -12.31
N GLY A 89 6.44 6.34 -12.24
CA GLY A 89 5.63 5.40 -13.03
C GLY A 89 5.25 4.11 -12.33
N ALA A 90 5.47 3.97 -11.01
CA ALA A 90 4.89 2.86 -10.27
C ALA A 90 3.35 2.95 -10.30
N GLN A 91 2.71 1.85 -10.69
CA GLN A 91 1.27 1.76 -10.88
C GLN A 91 0.57 1.29 -9.61
N ALA A 92 1.25 0.56 -8.75
CA ALA A 92 0.79 0.16 -7.43
C ALA A 92 1.98 0.06 -6.46
N ALA A 93 1.68 -0.01 -5.17
CA ALA A 93 2.72 -0.13 -4.15
C ALA A 93 2.25 -0.96 -2.96
N TYR A 94 3.20 -1.64 -2.33
CA TYR A 94 3.03 -2.27 -1.02
C TYR A 94 3.47 -1.34 0.10
N THR A 95 2.84 -1.46 1.27
CA THR A 95 3.37 -0.92 2.53
C THR A 95 4.62 -1.68 2.98
N PRO A 96 5.35 -1.19 4.00
CA PRO A 96 6.23 -2.06 4.77
C PRO A 96 5.44 -3.24 5.35
N MET A 97 6.14 -4.32 5.69
CA MET A 97 5.51 -5.48 6.35
C MET A 97 5.07 -5.08 7.76
N LEU A 98 3.77 -5.15 8.04
CA LEU A 98 3.19 -4.80 9.34
C LEU A 98 2.92 -6.04 10.19
N HIS A 99 3.15 -5.97 11.50
CA HIS A 99 2.76 -7.06 12.41
C HIS A 99 1.26 -6.98 12.72
N ALA A 100 0.46 -7.95 12.24
CA ALA A 100 -1.00 -7.90 12.38
C ALA A 100 -1.48 -7.72 13.82
N ARG A 101 -0.87 -8.46 14.77
CA ARG A 101 -1.21 -8.37 16.21
C ARG A 101 -0.96 -6.99 16.79
N ILE A 102 0.23 -6.43 16.54
CA ILE A 102 0.60 -5.12 17.06
C ILE A 102 -0.24 -4.04 16.38
N PHE A 103 -0.51 -4.20 15.08
CA PHE A 103 -1.32 -3.27 14.30
C PHE A 103 -2.77 -3.19 14.79
N SER A 104 -3.38 -4.30 15.21
CA SER A 104 -4.74 -4.31 15.75
C SER A 104 -4.79 -3.74 17.17
N GLU A 105 -3.87 -4.15 18.05
CA GLU A 105 -3.87 -3.82 19.48
C GLU A 105 -3.32 -2.41 19.80
N ASN A 106 -2.35 -1.90 19.02
CA ASN A 106 -1.56 -0.72 19.37
C ASN A 106 -1.70 0.42 18.35
N GLU A 107 -2.43 1.46 18.72
CA GLU A 107 -2.64 2.66 17.90
C GLU A 107 -1.35 3.46 17.65
N LYS A 108 -0.43 3.48 18.62
CA LYS A 108 0.86 4.17 18.46
C LYS A 108 1.69 3.48 17.37
N TYR A 109 1.76 2.15 17.40
CA TYR A 109 2.43 1.38 16.34
C TYR A 109 1.78 1.66 14.98
N ARG A 110 0.45 1.59 14.90
CA ARG A 110 -0.29 1.85 13.67
C ARG A 110 -0.04 3.25 13.10
N SER A 111 -0.02 4.29 13.93
CA SER A 111 0.22 5.67 13.46
C SER A 111 1.68 5.94 13.06
N MET A 112 2.64 5.21 13.62
CA MET A 112 4.06 5.32 13.24
C MET A 112 4.38 4.54 11.97
N GLU A 113 3.92 3.29 11.87
CA GLU A 113 4.31 2.37 10.79
C GLU A 113 3.39 2.44 9.57
N PHE A 114 2.15 2.92 9.74
CA PHE A 114 1.17 2.98 8.66
C PHE A 114 0.64 4.40 8.46
N THR A 115 1.03 4.98 7.33
CA THR A 115 0.53 6.26 6.82
C THR A 115 0.18 6.11 5.35
N THR A 116 -0.87 6.80 4.90
CA THR A 116 -1.31 6.81 3.50
C THR A 116 -2.04 8.12 3.15
N CYS A 117 -2.30 8.35 1.87
CA CYS A 117 -3.08 9.47 1.35
C CYS A 117 -3.94 9.03 0.15
N LYS A 118 -4.78 9.90 -0.39
CA LYS A 118 -5.72 9.55 -1.48
C LYS A 118 -4.99 9.15 -2.77
N GLU A 119 -3.84 9.76 -3.02
CA GLU A 119 -3.00 9.56 -4.19
C GLU A 119 -2.14 8.28 -4.10
N ASP A 120 -2.13 7.63 -2.94
CA ASP A 120 -1.35 6.41 -2.69
C ASP A 120 -2.07 5.13 -3.15
N ARG A 121 -3.17 5.25 -3.90
CA ARG A 121 -3.91 4.09 -4.45
C ARG A 121 -3.53 3.84 -5.92
N PRO A 122 -3.48 2.58 -6.38
CA PRO A 122 -3.79 1.33 -5.66
C PRO A 122 -2.73 0.94 -4.61
N LEU A 123 -3.16 0.59 -3.39
CA LEU A 123 -2.32 0.25 -2.24
C LEU A 123 -2.55 -1.18 -1.75
N PHE A 124 -1.46 -1.90 -1.55
CA PHE A 124 -1.42 -3.24 -0.96
C PHE A 124 -0.85 -3.14 0.45
N VAL A 125 -1.58 -3.64 1.45
CA VAL A 125 -1.09 -3.69 2.84
C VAL A 125 -0.65 -5.11 3.15
N GLN A 126 0.63 -5.29 3.43
CA GLN A 126 1.18 -6.60 3.77
C GLN A 126 1.27 -6.80 5.27
N PHE A 127 0.68 -7.89 5.76
CA PHE A 127 0.79 -8.32 7.15
C PHE A 127 1.67 -9.55 7.33
N CYS A 128 2.41 -9.56 8.42
CA CYS A 128 2.91 -10.77 9.07
C CYS A 128 1.91 -11.20 10.15
N ALA A 129 1.38 -12.42 10.04
CA ALA A 129 0.42 -12.99 10.96
C ALA A 129 0.59 -14.50 11.06
N ASN A 130 0.24 -15.06 12.21
CA ASN A 130 0.24 -16.50 12.51
C ASN A 130 -1.11 -17.03 13.00
N ASP A 131 -2.09 -16.14 13.18
CA ASP A 131 -3.44 -16.46 13.61
C ASP A 131 -4.44 -15.79 12.66
N PRO A 132 -5.39 -16.54 12.05
CA PRO A 132 -6.38 -15.99 11.14
C PRO A 132 -7.29 -14.94 11.79
N GLY A 133 -7.62 -15.10 13.08
CA GLY A 133 -8.46 -14.13 13.80
C GLY A 133 -7.77 -12.77 13.91
N THR A 134 -6.50 -12.78 14.33
CA THR A 134 -5.65 -11.60 14.43
C THR A 134 -5.47 -10.91 13.08
N LEU A 135 -5.25 -11.67 12.01
CA LEU A 135 -5.17 -11.12 10.66
C LEU A 135 -6.48 -10.47 10.24
N LEU A 136 -7.63 -11.12 10.49
CA LEU A 136 -8.94 -10.58 10.14
C LEU A 136 -9.22 -9.27 10.86
N GLU A 137 -8.88 -9.17 12.15
CA GLU A 137 -9.05 -7.92 12.91
C GLU A 137 -8.15 -6.80 12.36
N ALA A 138 -6.89 -7.11 12.03
CA ALA A 138 -6.00 -6.14 11.38
C ALA A 138 -6.52 -5.71 9.98
N ALA A 139 -7.05 -6.67 9.20
CA ALA A 139 -7.61 -6.43 7.87
C ALA A 139 -8.82 -5.49 7.92
N LYS A 140 -9.76 -5.70 8.86
CA LYS A 140 -10.91 -4.80 9.07
C LYS A 140 -10.49 -3.38 9.41
N VAL A 141 -9.43 -3.21 10.19
CA VAL A 141 -8.90 -1.89 10.55
C VAL A 141 -8.33 -1.17 9.33
N VAL A 142 -7.67 -1.89 8.42
CA VAL A 142 -7.00 -1.29 7.26
C VAL A 142 -7.85 -1.19 6.00
N GLU A 143 -8.95 -1.95 5.92
CA GLU A 143 -9.88 -2.02 4.78
C GLU A 143 -10.22 -0.65 4.14
N PRO A 144 -10.60 0.42 4.89
CA PRO A 144 -10.95 1.70 4.27
C PRO A 144 -9.75 2.45 3.67
N TYR A 145 -8.51 2.01 3.94
CA TYR A 145 -7.28 2.70 3.56
C TYR A 145 -6.51 2.00 2.44
N CYS A 146 -6.84 0.76 2.09
CA CYS A 146 -6.13 -0.01 1.06
C CYS A 146 -7.08 -0.63 0.01
N ASP A 147 -6.51 -1.15 -1.07
CA ASP A 147 -7.24 -1.90 -2.12
C ASP A 147 -7.10 -3.41 -1.89
N TYR A 148 -5.97 -3.84 -1.33
CA TYR A 148 -5.70 -5.24 -1.04
C TYR A 148 -5.00 -5.43 0.30
N VAL A 149 -5.31 -6.56 0.93
CA VAL A 149 -4.57 -7.11 2.06
C VAL A 149 -3.79 -8.32 1.60
N ASP A 150 -2.50 -8.33 1.90
CA ASP A 150 -1.54 -9.38 1.55
C ASP A 150 -0.98 -10.03 2.81
N ILE A 151 -0.61 -11.31 2.72
CA ILE A 151 0.00 -12.06 3.82
C ILE A 151 1.43 -12.40 3.42
N ASN A 152 2.41 -11.97 4.22
CA ASN A 152 3.79 -12.35 4.00
C ASN A 152 3.99 -13.83 4.34
N LEU A 153 4.16 -14.66 3.30
CA LEU A 153 4.50 -16.08 3.41
C LEU A 153 5.98 -16.37 3.09
N GLY A 154 6.77 -15.32 2.81
CA GLY A 154 8.10 -15.43 2.25
C GLY A 154 9.24 -15.44 3.27
N CYS A 155 9.00 -15.10 4.54
CA CYS A 155 10.08 -14.88 5.50
C CYS A 155 10.66 -16.21 6.05
N PRO A 156 11.91 -16.59 5.74
CA PRO A 156 12.54 -17.83 6.20
C PRO A 156 13.15 -17.69 7.62
N GLN A 157 12.70 -16.71 8.41
CA GLN A 157 13.21 -16.54 9.78
C GLN A 157 12.82 -17.74 10.65
N ARG A 158 13.74 -18.16 11.52
CA ARG A 158 13.60 -19.37 12.36
C ARG A 158 12.33 -19.38 13.25
N ILE A 159 11.71 -18.22 13.45
CA ILE A 159 10.44 -18.01 14.18
C ILE A 159 9.23 -18.37 13.30
N ALA A 160 9.30 -18.11 11.99
CA ALA A 160 8.25 -18.46 11.02
C ALA A 160 8.05 -19.99 10.89
N ARG A 161 9.08 -20.80 11.16
CA ARG A 161 9.00 -22.28 11.07
C ARG A 161 8.08 -22.93 12.09
N ARG A 162 7.84 -22.31 13.26
CA ARG A 162 6.95 -22.88 14.29
C ARG A 162 5.52 -22.37 14.13
N GLU A 163 5.33 -21.22 13.50
CA GLU A 163 4.06 -20.47 13.53
C GLU A 163 3.33 -20.48 12.17
N ILE A 164 4.02 -20.73 11.05
CA ILE A 164 3.41 -20.85 9.72
C ILE A 164 2.84 -22.26 9.46
N MET A 165 3.33 -23.29 10.17
CA MET A 165 2.91 -24.68 9.97
C MET A 165 1.43 -24.93 10.30
N GLU A 166 0.85 -24.22 11.27
CA GLU A 166 -0.58 -24.39 11.58
C GLU A 166 -1.48 -23.70 10.54
N LEU A 167 -1.07 -22.58 9.94
CA LEU A 167 -1.84 -21.93 8.88
C LEU A 167 -1.86 -22.75 7.57
N PHE A 168 -0.75 -23.42 7.22
CA PHE A 168 -0.66 -24.27 6.03
C PHE A 168 -1.53 -25.52 6.11
N SER A 169 -1.70 -26.09 7.32
CA SER A 169 -2.57 -27.25 7.54
C SER A 169 -4.04 -26.96 7.19
N TRP A 170 -4.50 -25.72 7.39
CA TRP A 170 -5.89 -25.34 7.12
C TRP A 170 -6.13 -24.85 5.69
N ILE A 171 -5.18 -24.13 5.08
CA ILE A 171 -5.30 -23.68 3.68
C ILE A 171 -5.41 -24.87 2.71
N THR A 172 -4.77 -25.99 3.03
CA THR A 172 -4.87 -27.24 2.25
C THR A 172 -6.09 -28.11 2.60
N CYS A 173 -6.73 -27.90 3.77
CA CYS A 173 -7.88 -28.69 4.22
C CYS A 173 -9.24 -28.06 3.85
N LEU A 174 -9.24 -26.90 3.18
CA LEU A 174 -10.43 -26.25 2.63
C LEU A 174 -10.55 -26.38 1.09
N SER A 175 -9.79 -27.30 0.47
CA SER A 175 -9.94 -27.73 -0.92
C SER A 175 -10.75 -29.02 -1.01
#